data_AF-A0A5E4DBP1-F1
#
_entry.id   AF-A0A5E4DBP1-F1
#
_cell.length_a   1.000
_cell.length_b   1.000
_cell.length_c   1.000
_cell.angle_alpha   90.00
_cell.angle_beta   90.00
_cell.angle_gamma   90.00
#
_symmetry.space_group_name_H-M   'P 1'
#
loop_
_entity.id
_entity.type
_entity.pdbx_description
1 polymer ?
#
loop_
_entity_poly.entity_id
_entity_poly.type
_entity_poly.pdbx_seq_one_letter_code
_entity_poly.pdbx_strand_id
1 'polypeptide(L)'
;MAFSGPEPWLPASLTSQRLKAEEKTLDLEFEVLSVGFNEKGRYALRLSAENPLLAGSGDGVQLQVNDGDPLQACSAVTDVIEQQDPGQSLTLPRNKFIFTLPK
;
A
#
# COMPACT_ATOMS: atom_id res chain seq x y z
N MET A 1 -22.11 50.18 -16.03
CA MET A 1 -20.93 50.07 -15.14
C MET A 1 -21.42 49.81 -13.74
N ALA A 2 -20.98 48.72 -13.10
CA ALA A 2 -20.53 48.69 -11.70
C ALA A 2 -20.28 47.24 -11.24
N PHE A 3 -18.99 46.89 -11.20
CA PHE A 3 -18.34 46.05 -10.20
C PHE A 3 -18.96 44.68 -9.86
N SER A 4 -18.61 43.69 -10.68
CA SER A 4 -18.32 42.33 -10.21
C SER A 4 -16.98 42.34 -9.45
N GLY A 5 -17.03 42.28 -8.11
CA GLY A 5 -15.88 42.08 -7.23
C GLY A 5 -16.01 40.73 -6.50
N PRO A 6 -14.93 39.93 -6.37
CA PRO A 6 -15.00 38.64 -5.68
C PRO A 6 -15.17 38.82 -4.17
N GLU A 7 -15.99 37.96 -3.55
CA GLU A 7 -16.27 37.95 -2.11
C GLU A 7 -14.98 37.88 -1.26
N PRO A 8 -14.83 38.66 -0.17
CA PRO A 8 -13.51 38.96 0.40
C PRO A 8 -12.98 37.99 1.47
N TRP A 9 -13.67 36.90 1.80
CA TRP A 9 -13.43 36.21 3.08
C TRP A 9 -12.72 34.86 3.01
N LEU A 10 -12.10 34.52 1.90
CA LEU A 10 -11.15 33.39 1.87
C LEU A 10 -9.76 33.93 1.47
N PRO A 11 -8.75 33.83 2.35
CA PRO A 11 -7.41 34.20 1.95
C PRO A 11 -6.98 33.34 0.76
N ALA A 12 -6.40 33.98 -0.27
CA ALA A 12 -5.97 33.32 -1.52
C ALA A 12 -4.98 32.15 -1.30
N SER A 13 -4.39 32.08 -0.10
CA SER A 13 -3.56 30.97 0.39
C SER A 13 -4.35 29.69 0.71
N LEU A 14 -5.68 29.73 0.78
CA LEU A 14 -6.54 28.55 0.96
C LEU A 14 -7.14 28.04 -0.36
N THR A 15 -7.25 28.89 -1.38
CA THR A 15 -7.70 28.46 -2.74
C THR A 15 -6.58 27.80 -3.55
N SER A 16 -5.33 27.96 -3.11
CA SER A 16 -4.13 27.37 -3.73
C SER A 16 -3.53 26.22 -2.90
N GLN A 17 -4.32 25.64 -1.99
CA GLN A 17 -4.06 24.29 -1.47
C GLN A 17 -4.95 23.28 -2.18
N ARG A 18 -4.92 23.29 -3.51
CA ARG A 18 -5.00 22.02 -4.24
C ARG A 18 -3.76 21.26 -3.78
N LEU A 19 -3.90 20.47 -2.72
CA LEU A 19 -2.87 19.56 -2.23
C LEU A 19 -2.23 18.96 -3.47
N LYS A 20 -0.99 19.36 -3.78
CA LYS A 20 -0.20 18.67 -4.78
C LYS A 20 -0.10 17.28 -4.17
N ALA A 21 -0.86 16.31 -4.69
CA ALA A 21 -0.65 14.93 -4.36
C ALA A 21 0.79 14.66 -4.78
N GLU A 22 1.71 14.66 -3.81
CA GLU A 22 3.06 14.18 -4.04
C GLU A 22 2.93 12.68 -4.28
N GLU A 23 3.78 12.15 -5.16
CA GLU A 23 3.97 10.71 -5.25
C GLU A 23 4.28 10.21 -3.84
N LYS A 24 3.50 9.25 -3.35
CA LYS A 24 3.67 8.72 -2.00
C LYS A 24 4.24 7.34 -2.09
N THR A 25 5.36 7.15 -1.40
CA THR A 25 5.94 5.83 -1.17
C THR A 25 5.45 5.30 0.18
N LEU A 26 4.88 4.10 0.18
CA LEU A 26 4.61 3.32 1.39
C LEU A 26 5.70 2.27 1.50
N ASP A 27 6.59 2.44 2.48
CA ASP A 27 7.62 1.46 2.82
C ASP A 27 7.15 0.66 4.04
N LEU A 28 6.81 -0.61 3.80
CA LEU A 28 6.22 -1.50 4.78
C LEU A 28 7.10 -2.75 4.92
N GLU A 29 7.67 -2.95 6.10
CA GLU A 29 8.46 -4.14 6.42
C GLU A 29 7.74 -4.95 7.49
N PHE A 30 7.55 -6.24 7.25
CA PHE A 30 6.94 -7.13 8.23
C PHE A 30 7.66 -8.47 8.33
N GLU A 31 7.62 -9.03 9.53
CA GLU A 31 8.19 -10.31 9.91
C GLU A 31 7.18 -11.02 10.81
N VAL A 32 6.88 -12.29 10.51
CA VAL A 32 5.99 -13.08 11.37
C VAL A 32 6.84 -14.03 12.20
N LEU A 33 6.97 -13.69 13.47
CA LEU A 33 7.78 -14.44 14.43
C LEU A 33 7.09 -15.73 14.89
N SER A 34 5.75 -15.79 14.81
CA SER A 34 4.97 -16.98 15.12
C SER A 34 3.57 -16.87 14.55
N VAL A 35 3.17 -17.86 13.75
CA VAL A 35 1.79 -18.04 13.27
C VAL A 35 1.44 -19.52 13.29
N GLY A 36 0.22 -19.84 13.71
CA GLY A 36 -0.38 -21.17 13.60
C GLY A 36 -1.74 -21.04 12.93
N PHE A 37 -2.01 -21.93 11.99
CA PHE A 37 -3.30 -22.09 11.35
C PHE A 37 -4.02 -23.30 11.99
N ASN A 38 -5.34 -23.36 11.91
CA ASN A 38 -6.07 -24.46 12.54
C ASN A 38 -6.19 -25.71 11.63
N GLU A 39 -5.75 -25.59 10.38
CA GLU A 39 -5.87 -26.64 9.37
C GLU A 39 -4.53 -26.91 8.70
N LYS A 40 -4.35 -28.14 8.20
CA LYS A 40 -3.19 -28.46 7.38
C LYS A 40 -3.35 -27.81 6.01
N GLY A 41 -2.29 -27.21 5.50
CA GLY A 41 -2.39 -26.51 4.23
C GLY A 41 -1.19 -25.66 3.89
N ARG A 42 -1.32 -24.96 2.76
CA ARG A 42 -0.32 -24.03 2.25
C ARG A 42 -0.85 -22.62 2.43
N TYR A 43 -0.10 -21.79 3.13
CA TYR A 43 -0.50 -20.44 3.49
C TYR A 43 0.55 -19.46 3.00
N ALA A 44 0.12 -18.25 2.66
CA ALA A 44 1.00 -17.15 2.34
C ALA A 44 0.33 -15.83 2.75
N LEU A 45 1.14 -14.82 3.06
CA LEU A 45 0.63 -13.49 3.33
C LEU A 45 0.57 -12.70 2.03
N ARG A 46 -0.55 -12.04 1.80
CA ARG A 46 -0.72 -11.09 0.71
C ARG A 46 -0.83 -9.69 1.27
N LEU A 47 0.05 -8.79 0.84
CA LEU A 47 -0.08 -7.38 1.10
C LEU A 47 -0.55 -6.68 -0.17
N SER A 48 -1.56 -5.81 -0.04
CA SER A 48 -2.10 -5.02 -1.13
C SER A 48 -2.23 -3.56 -0.73
N ALA A 49 -1.94 -2.67 -1.67
CA ALA A 49 -2.18 -1.24 -1.53
C ALA A 49 -3.02 -0.76 -2.71
N GLU A 50 -3.98 0.10 -2.42
CA GLU A 50 -4.82 0.75 -3.41
C GLU A 50 -4.53 2.25 -3.40
N ASN A 51 -4.67 2.89 -4.56
CA ASN A 51 -4.61 4.34 -4.63
C ASN A 51 -5.93 4.93 -4.12
N PRO A 52 -5.94 5.68 -3.00
CA PRO A 52 -7.18 6.26 -2.47
C PRO A 52 -7.82 7.27 -3.42
N LEU A 53 -7.06 7.86 -4.36
CA LEU A 53 -7.59 8.74 -5.40
C LEU A 53 -8.32 7.97 -6.52
N LEU A 54 -8.00 6.68 -6.66
CA LEU A 54 -8.57 5.75 -7.64
C LEU A 54 -9.14 4.54 -6.90
N ALA A 55 -9.98 4.78 -5.89
CA ALA A 55 -10.55 3.74 -5.03
C ALA A 55 -11.13 2.58 -5.87
N GLY A 56 -10.73 1.34 -5.55
CA GLY A 56 -11.10 0.15 -6.32
C GLY A 56 -10.26 -0.12 -7.57
N SER A 57 -9.23 0.69 -7.85
CA SER A 57 -8.25 0.44 -8.89
C SER A 57 -6.83 0.40 -8.32
N GLY A 58 -6.16 -0.73 -8.53
CA GLY A 58 -4.72 -0.87 -8.34
C GLY A 58 -3.90 -0.25 -9.47
N ASP A 59 -4.54 0.48 -10.39
CA ASP A 59 -3.87 1.02 -11.58
C ASP A 59 -2.75 1.99 -11.21
N GLY A 60 -1.64 1.80 -11.91
CA GLY A 60 -0.45 2.63 -11.82
C GLY A 60 0.34 2.50 -10.53
N VAL A 61 -0.09 1.67 -9.57
CA VAL A 61 0.73 1.34 -8.39
C VAL A 61 1.95 0.55 -8.83
N GLN A 62 3.12 1.02 -8.43
CA GLN A 62 4.35 0.25 -8.55
C GLN A 62 4.66 -0.41 -7.21
N LEU A 63 5.15 -1.64 -7.27
CA LEU A 63 5.48 -2.45 -6.12
C LEU A 63 6.86 -3.05 -6.29
N GLN A 64 7.70 -2.85 -5.30
CA GLN A 64 8.98 -3.50 -5.14
C GLN A 64 8.94 -4.37 -3.88
N VAL A 65 9.40 -5.61 -3.99
CA VAL A 65 9.51 -6.55 -2.88
C VAL A 65 10.99 -6.80 -2.58
N ASN A 66 11.39 -6.57 -1.35
CA ASN A 66 12.78 -6.59 -0.90
C ASN A 66 13.65 -5.70 -1.82
N ASP A 67 14.80 -6.20 -2.23
CA ASP A 67 15.72 -5.52 -3.16
C ASP A 67 15.47 -5.91 -4.63
N GLY A 68 14.29 -6.46 -4.95
CA GLY A 68 13.91 -6.83 -6.31
C GLY A 68 13.63 -5.62 -7.20
N ASP A 69 13.32 -5.86 -8.46
CA ASP A 69 12.93 -4.80 -9.39
C ASP A 69 11.49 -4.31 -9.12
N PRO A 70 11.20 -3.00 -9.26
CA PRO A 70 9.84 -2.48 -9.21
C PRO A 70 8.99 -3.01 -10.37
N LEU A 71 7.76 -3.42 -10.05
CA LEU A 71 6.81 -3.99 -11.00
C LEU A 71 5.47 -3.25 -10.90
N GLN A 72 4.72 -3.16 -11.99
CA GLN A 72 3.37 -2.60 -11.96
C GLN A 72 2.41 -3.61 -11.33
N ALA A 73 2.17 -3.48 -10.03
CA ALA A 73 1.31 -4.35 -9.25
C ALA A 73 0.80 -3.62 -8.00
N CYS A 74 -0.43 -3.94 -7.59
CA CYS A 74 -1.03 -3.42 -6.37
C CYS A 74 -0.98 -4.41 -5.19
N SER A 75 -0.45 -5.62 -5.41
CA SER A 75 -0.31 -6.62 -4.35
C SER A 75 0.82 -7.59 -4.62
N ALA A 76 1.45 -8.07 -3.56
CA ALA A 76 2.41 -9.17 -3.60
C ALA A 76 2.11 -10.18 -2.50
N VAL A 77 2.59 -11.40 -2.73
CA VAL A 77 2.44 -12.54 -1.83
C VAL A 77 3.83 -12.93 -1.33
N THR A 78 3.96 -13.24 -0.04
CA THR A 78 5.19 -13.78 0.54
C THR A 78 5.45 -15.20 0.06
N ASP A 79 6.57 -15.79 0.51
CA ASP A 79 6.78 -17.22 0.41
C ASP A 79 5.60 -18.01 1.00
N VAL A 80 5.35 -19.16 0.38
CA VAL A 80 4.34 -20.12 0.82
C VAL A 80 4.94 -20.98 1.92
N ILE A 81 4.30 -20.95 3.09
CA ILE A 81 4.61 -21.84 4.20
C ILE A 81 3.63 -23.00 4.21
N GLU A 82 4.12 -24.19 4.52
CA GLU A 82 3.31 -25.39 4.64
C GLU A 82 3.11 -25.72 6.12
N GLN A 83 1.85 -25.81 6.52
CA GLN A 83 1.49 -26.29 7.84
C GLN A 83 1.06 -27.74 7.79
N GLN A 84 1.85 -28.58 8.46
CA GLN A 84 1.62 -30.04 8.51
C GLN A 84 0.92 -30.49 9.79
N ASP A 85 1.00 -29.69 10.85
CA ASP A 85 0.38 -29.93 12.15
C ASP A 85 -0.27 -28.64 12.68
N PRO A 86 -1.58 -28.63 13.01
CA PRO A 86 -2.24 -27.47 13.62
C PRO A 86 -1.64 -27.02 14.96
N GLY A 87 -0.86 -27.88 15.63
CA GLY A 87 -0.11 -27.52 16.84
C GLY A 87 1.23 -26.82 16.58
N GLN A 88 1.68 -26.77 15.32
CA GLN A 88 2.96 -26.17 14.94
C GLN A 88 2.85 -24.65 14.83
N SER A 89 3.86 -23.94 15.33
CA SER A 89 4.07 -22.53 15.01
C SER A 89 5.09 -22.40 13.89
N LEU A 90 4.77 -21.57 12.90
CA LEU A 90 5.59 -21.28 11.74
C LEU A 90 6.06 -19.83 11.78
N THR A 91 7.16 -19.55 11.09
CA THR A 91 7.66 -18.20 10.88
C THR A 91 7.57 -17.84 9.40
N LEU A 92 7.36 -16.56 9.11
CA LEU A 92 7.53 -16.03 7.76
C LEU A 92 8.73 -15.09 7.78
N PRO A 93 9.67 -15.24 6.84
CA PRO A 93 10.86 -14.41 6.79
C PRO A 93 10.46 -12.95 6.61
N ARG A 94 11.33 -12.06 7.09
CA ARG A 94 11.18 -10.62 6.91
C ARG A 94 11.07 -10.32 5.43
N ASN A 95 10.03 -9.58 5.06
CA ASN A 95 9.83 -9.08 3.72
C ASN A 95 9.53 -7.58 3.77
N LYS A 96 10.17 -6.85 2.86
CA LYS A 96 9.98 -5.41 2.67
C LYS A 96 9.13 -5.17 1.43
N PHE A 97 8.12 -4.32 1.52
CA PHE A 97 7.21 -3.99 0.44
C PHE A 97 7.20 -2.48 0.27
N ILE A 98 7.60 -2.02 -0.90
CA ILE A 98 7.64 -0.60 -1.25
C ILE A 98 6.58 -0.38 -2.32
N PHE A 99 5.50 0.31 -1.96
CA PHE A 99 4.47 0.73 -2.90
C PHE A 99 4.70 2.19 -3.29
N THR A 100 4.78 2.48 -4.58
CA THR A 100 4.80 3.84 -5.10
C THR A 100 3.45 4.13 -5.73
N LEU A 101 2.72 5.09 -5.16
CA LEU A 101 1.37 5.43 -5.59
C LEU A 101 1.40 6.66 -6.51
N PRO A 102 0.84 6.55 -7.72
CA PRO A 102 0.77 7.65 -8.67
C PRO A 102 -0.26 8.70 -8.22
N LYS A 103 -0.19 9.88 -8.84
CA LYS A 103 -1.12 11.00 -8.61
C LYS A 103 -2.48 10.76 -9.24
#